data_AF-A0A8S1WLB5-F1
#
_entry.id   AF-A0A8S1WLB5-F1
#
_cell.length_a   1.000
_cell.length_b   1.000
_cell.length_c   1.000
_cell.angle_alpha   90.00
_cell.angle_beta   90.00
_cell.angle_gamma   90.00
#
_symmetry.space_group_name_H-M   'P 1'
#
loop_
_entity.id
_entity.type
_entity.pdbx_description
1 polymer ?
#
loop_
_entity_poly.entity_id
_entity_poly.type
_entity_poly.pdbx_seq_one_letter_code
_entity_poly.pdbx_strand_id
1 'polypeptide(L)'
;MASKYLQKYPVPEGFHQILHDFAREVLRDQPDDIIKYGADYFECMAQGKEFKFESKYNIAKGEAPARVHKPPKPSNMTEKAKIVVEMSNNRPESQKRVGSGNPNNVSHVSSQGSFPEEKKAAKEYVNNLYDKITKDIDDFENPIEQPEELPKLTSFDDRDMQNIIKIQAAAKGKIVRNKVNKDQKKSKEDVKQKEQIDEQQEEVMQIQNEEQQQMGDVEEQGVLQTQLIEGVQEQAQEEE
;
A
#
# COMPACT_ATOMS: atom_id res chain seq x y z
N MET A 1 -17.40 -15.95 -35.70
CA MET A 1 -18.65 -16.38 -35.03
C MET A 1 -18.81 -15.91 -33.58
N ALA A 2 -17.73 -15.75 -32.79
CA ALA A 2 -17.85 -15.31 -31.39
C ALA A 2 -18.32 -13.83 -31.20
N SER A 3 -18.07 -12.95 -32.18
CA SER A 3 -18.46 -11.54 -32.13
C SER A 3 -19.97 -11.28 -32.30
N LYS A 4 -20.75 -12.23 -32.83
CA LYS A 4 -22.20 -12.09 -33.07
C LYS A 4 -23.03 -12.14 -31.78
N TYR A 5 -22.49 -12.72 -30.71
CA TYR A 5 -23.12 -12.82 -29.39
C TYR A 5 -22.53 -11.88 -28.35
N LEU A 6 -21.43 -11.19 -28.70
CA LEU A 6 -20.86 -10.18 -27.83
C LEU A 6 -21.66 -8.90 -28.01
N GLN A 7 -22.71 -8.75 -27.20
CA GLN A 7 -23.42 -7.48 -27.07
C GLN A 7 -22.40 -6.43 -26.65
N LYS A 8 -22.08 -5.52 -27.57
CA LYS A 8 -21.29 -4.34 -27.26
C LYS A 8 -22.23 -3.43 -26.49
N TYR A 9 -22.00 -3.30 -25.19
CA TYR A 9 -22.60 -2.25 -24.38
C TYR A 9 -21.69 -1.03 -24.54
N PRO A 10 -22.01 -0.08 -25.45
CA PRO A 10 -21.22 1.14 -25.54
C PRO A 10 -21.31 1.86 -24.20
N VAL A 11 -20.18 2.42 -23.76
CA VAL A 11 -20.19 3.27 -22.58
C VAL A 11 -20.84 4.60 -22.96
N PRO A 12 -21.82 5.09 -22.19
CA PRO A 12 -22.45 6.38 -22.49
C PRO A 12 -21.42 7.50 -22.56
N GLU A 13 -21.61 8.41 -23.51
CA GLU A 13 -20.78 9.60 -23.64
C GLU A 13 -20.86 10.44 -22.36
N GLY A 14 -19.72 10.96 -21.90
CA GLY A 14 -19.64 11.74 -20.66
C GLY A 14 -19.68 10.96 -19.35
N PHE A 15 -19.96 9.64 -19.36
CA PHE A 15 -20.02 8.83 -18.13
C PHE A 15 -18.73 8.90 -17.30
N HIS A 16 -17.57 8.89 -17.98
CA HIS A 16 -16.26 8.95 -17.34
C HIS A 16 -16.03 10.28 -16.62
N GLN A 17 -16.53 11.39 -17.17
CA GLN A 17 -16.37 12.73 -16.59
C GLN A 17 -17.22 12.85 -15.33
N ILE A 18 -18.48 12.41 -15.40
CA ILE A 18 -19.39 12.39 -14.24
C ILE A 18 -18.79 11.55 -13.11
N LEU A 19 -18.27 10.37 -13.44
CA LEU A 19 -17.65 9.48 -12.46
C LEU A 19 -16.37 10.09 -11.85
N HIS A 20 -15.55 10.74 -12.68
CA HIS A 20 -14.33 11.40 -12.23
C HIS A 20 -14.62 12.57 -11.28
N ASP A 21 -15.60 13.41 -11.62
CA ASP A 21 -15.98 14.57 -10.81
C ASP A 21 -16.62 14.12 -9.48
N PHE A 22 -17.45 13.09 -9.51
CA PHE A 22 -17.99 12.46 -8.30
C PHE A 22 -16.87 11.91 -7.40
N ALA A 23 -15.95 11.13 -7.97
CA ALA A 23 -14.83 10.56 -7.20
C ALA A 23 -13.94 11.64 -6.59
N ARG A 24 -13.74 12.76 -7.31
CA ARG A 24 -12.97 13.90 -6.83
C ARG A 24 -13.62 14.56 -5.61
N GLU A 25 -14.93 14.78 -5.64
CA GLU A 25 -15.65 15.38 -4.52
C GLU A 25 -15.72 14.42 -3.31
N VAL A 26 -15.92 13.11 -3.53
CA VAL A 26 -15.84 12.11 -2.45
C VAL A 26 -14.46 12.12 -1.76
N LEU A 27 -13.37 12.16 -2.54
CA LEU A 27 -12.02 12.20 -1.97
C LEU A 27 -11.72 13.52 -1.25
N ARG A 28 -12.31 14.63 -1.71
CA ARG A 28 -12.16 15.95 -1.10
C ARG A 28 -12.90 16.05 0.23
N ASP A 29 -14.11 15.55 0.27
CA ASP A 29 -15.02 15.72 1.40
C ASP A 29 -14.94 14.62 2.45
N GLN A 30 -14.42 13.43 2.07
CA GLN A 30 -14.28 12.25 2.94
C GLN A 30 -15.55 11.97 3.76
N PRO A 31 -16.71 11.74 3.12
CA PRO A 31 -17.96 11.47 3.84
C PRO A 31 -17.89 10.12 4.58
N ASP A 32 -18.56 10.03 5.73
CA ASP A 32 -18.67 8.76 6.48
C ASP A 32 -19.54 7.73 5.74
N ASP A 33 -20.57 8.19 5.02
CA ASP A 33 -21.49 7.36 4.23
C ASP A 33 -21.50 7.82 2.77
N ILE A 34 -20.79 7.08 1.92
CA ILE A 34 -20.62 7.37 0.49
C ILE A 34 -21.94 7.18 -0.27
N ILE A 35 -22.82 6.28 0.17
CA ILE A 35 -24.07 5.97 -0.55
C ILE A 35 -25.03 7.15 -0.41
N LYS A 36 -25.22 7.66 0.82
CA LYS A 36 -26.04 8.83 1.07
C LYS A 36 -25.49 10.07 0.36
N TYR A 37 -24.17 10.29 0.46
CA TYR A 37 -23.48 11.38 -0.22
C TYR A 37 -23.71 11.34 -1.74
N GLY A 38 -23.61 10.16 -2.37
CA GLY A 38 -23.86 9.99 -3.80
C GLY A 38 -25.29 10.31 -4.20
N ALA A 39 -26.27 9.90 -3.40
CA ALA A 39 -27.68 10.21 -3.66
C ALA A 39 -27.92 11.73 -3.67
N ASP A 40 -27.46 12.43 -2.63
CA ASP A 40 -27.61 13.88 -2.49
C ASP A 40 -26.85 14.64 -3.60
N TYR A 41 -25.65 14.18 -3.97
CA TYR A 41 -24.83 14.74 -5.04
C TYR A 41 -25.54 14.66 -6.40
N PHE A 42 -26.02 13.48 -6.79
CA PHE A 42 -26.70 13.29 -8.06
C PHE A 42 -28.07 13.98 -8.10
N GLU A 43 -28.77 14.11 -6.98
CA GLU A 43 -30.00 14.89 -6.89
C GLU A 43 -29.74 16.38 -7.13
N CYS A 44 -28.69 16.95 -6.53
CA CYS A 44 -28.30 18.35 -6.77
C CYS A 44 -27.86 18.56 -8.22
N MET A 45 -27.08 17.64 -8.78
CA MET A 45 -26.63 17.68 -10.17
C MET A 45 -27.82 17.63 -11.16
N ALA A 46 -28.80 16.76 -10.92
CA ALA A 46 -30.01 16.68 -11.73
C ALA A 46 -30.88 17.95 -11.66
N GLN A 47 -30.88 18.63 -10.50
CA GLN A 47 -31.57 19.90 -10.29
C GLN A 47 -30.77 21.12 -10.80
N GLY A 48 -29.52 20.94 -11.24
CA GLY A 48 -28.62 22.03 -11.64
C GLY A 48 -28.20 22.94 -10.48
N LYS A 49 -28.23 22.43 -9.24
CA LYS A 49 -27.81 23.17 -8.04
C LYS A 49 -26.37 22.81 -7.68
N GLU A 50 -25.66 23.77 -7.10
CA GLU A 50 -24.32 23.51 -6.53
C GLU A 50 -24.46 22.61 -5.29
N PHE A 51 -23.79 21.47 -5.33
CA PHE A 51 -23.70 20.57 -4.19
C PHE A 51 -22.72 21.13 -3.16
N LYS A 52 -23.19 21.36 -1.93
CA LYS A 52 -22.37 21.82 -0.80
C LYS A 52 -22.45 20.78 0.30
N PHE A 53 -21.33 20.12 0.58
CA PHE A 53 -21.24 19.15 1.66
C PHE A 53 -20.65 19.77 2.92
N GLU A 54 -21.42 19.70 4.00
CA GLU A 54 -20.95 20.08 5.33
C GLU A 54 -20.21 18.89 5.96
N SER A 55 -18.94 18.72 5.59
CA SER A 55 -18.13 17.71 6.26
C SER A 55 -17.74 18.19 7.65
N LYS A 56 -17.84 17.29 8.64
CA LYS A 56 -17.38 17.53 10.02
C LYS A 56 -15.89 17.90 10.13
N TYR A 57 -15.10 17.65 9.09
CA TYR A 57 -13.67 17.93 9.04
C TYR A 57 -13.32 19.06 8.06
N ASN A 58 -14.27 19.51 7.23
CA ASN A 58 -14.11 20.60 6.29
C ASN A 58 -14.22 21.91 7.05
N ILE A 59 -13.06 22.35 7.52
CA ILE A 59 -12.78 23.74 7.79
C ILE A 59 -13.31 24.57 6.61
N ALA A 60 -14.26 25.48 6.87
CA ALA A 60 -14.79 26.37 5.86
C ALA A 60 -13.64 27.08 5.12
N LYS A 61 -13.70 27.10 3.79
CA LYS A 61 -12.70 27.70 2.90
C LYS A 61 -12.61 29.22 3.17
N GLY A 62 -11.87 29.63 4.19
CA GLY A 62 -11.78 31.02 4.65
C GLY A 62 -11.51 31.17 6.15
N GLU A 63 -11.98 30.23 6.96
CA GLU A 63 -11.58 30.11 8.36
C GLU A 63 -10.58 28.99 8.46
N ALA A 64 -9.41 29.12 7.82
CA ALA A 64 -8.31 28.24 8.18
C ALA A 64 -8.22 28.29 9.72
N PRO A 65 -8.37 27.16 10.46
CA PRO A 65 -8.08 27.19 11.88
C PRO A 65 -6.70 27.77 11.88
N ALA A 66 -6.52 28.84 12.65
CA ALA A 66 -5.19 29.34 12.86
C ALA A 66 -4.43 28.16 13.47
N ARG A 67 -3.83 27.32 12.62
CA ARG A 67 -2.60 26.64 12.90
C ARG A 67 -1.65 27.80 13.02
N VAL A 68 -1.76 28.49 14.15
CA VAL A 68 -0.68 29.19 14.77
C VAL A 68 0.26 28.05 15.10
N HIS A 69 0.95 27.57 14.06
CA HIS A 69 2.25 27.02 14.23
C HIS A 69 3.03 28.22 14.74
N LYS A 70 2.91 28.47 16.06
CA LYS A 70 3.85 29.30 16.76
C LYS A 70 5.15 28.58 16.45
N PRO A 71 6.05 29.15 15.62
CA PRO A 71 7.36 28.54 15.51
C PRO A 71 7.81 28.31 16.96
N PRO A 72 8.30 27.12 17.30
CA PRO A 72 8.79 26.88 18.65
C PRO A 72 9.67 28.07 18.99
N LYS A 73 9.31 28.82 20.05
CA LYS A 73 10.07 30.00 20.46
C LYS A 73 11.53 29.56 20.45
N PRO A 74 12.46 30.30 19.81
CA PRO A 74 13.84 29.87 19.70
C PRO A 74 14.39 29.65 21.12
N SER A 75 14.32 28.41 21.61
CA SER A 75 14.66 28.08 22.99
C SER A 75 16.15 27.82 23.01
N ASN A 76 16.92 28.80 23.49
CA ASN A 76 18.35 28.72 23.83
C ASN A 76 19.28 28.07 22.78
N MET A 77 18.84 27.87 21.54
CA MET A 77 19.67 27.26 20.49
C MET A 77 20.79 28.21 20.09
N THR A 78 20.56 29.52 20.13
CA THR A 78 21.60 30.53 19.89
C THR A 78 22.66 30.50 20.98
N GLU A 79 22.29 30.30 22.24
CA GLU A 79 23.24 30.17 23.35
C GLU A 79 23.99 28.83 23.28
N LYS A 80 23.29 27.72 23.01
CA LYS A 80 23.92 26.42 22.79
C LYS A 80 24.89 26.44 21.60
N ALA A 81 24.53 27.12 20.51
CA ALA A 81 25.41 27.28 19.35
C ALA A 81 26.65 28.10 19.70
N LYS A 82 26.52 29.19 20.46
CA LYS A 82 27.66 29.97 20.97
C LYS A 82 28.58 29.11 21.83
N ILE A 83 28.02 28.32 22.76
CA ILE A 83 28.79 27.41 23.63
C ILE A 83 29.56 26.36 22.82
N VAL A 84 28.93 25.75 21.81
CA VAL A 84 29.59 24.74 20.96
C VAL A 84 30.73 25.34 20.13
N VAL A 85 30.54 26.55 19.59
CA VAL A 85 31.59 27.26 18.83
C VAL A 85 32.76 27.64 19.74
N GLU A 86 32.48 28.12 20.94
CA GLU A 86 33.51 28.50 21.93
C GLU A 86 34.29 27.28 22.44
N MET A 87 33.62 26.15 22.69
CA MET A 87 34.26 24.88 23.03
C MET A 87 35.11 24.33 21.88
N SER A 88 34.72 24.55 20.62
CA SER A 88 35.52 24.15 19.46
C SER A 88 36.83 24.94 19.34
N ASN A 89 36.79 26.23 19.66
CA ASN A 89 37.97 27.10 19.54
C ASN A 89 39.01 26.85 20.64
N ASN A 90 38.57 26.40 21.82
CA ASN A 90 39.46 26.12 22.96
C ASN A 90 39.94 24.66 23.03
N ARG A 91 39.71 23.84 21.99
CA ARG A 91 40.08 22.42 22.02
C ARG A 91 41.60 22.25 21.83
N PRO A 92 42.32 21.63 22.77
CA PRO A 92 43.76 21.41 22.67
C PRO A 92 44.11 20.52 21.47
N GLU A 93 45.16 20.86 20.73
CA GLU A 93 45.54 20.21 19.46
C GLU A 93 45.75 18.70 19.58
N SER A 94 46.11 18.20 20.76
CA SER A 94 46.31 16.77 21.03
C SER A 94 45.03 15.92 20.93
N GLN A 95 43.85 16.53 20.80
CA GLN A 95 42.56 15.83 20.70
C GLN A 95 41.82 16.02 19.36
N LYS A 96 42.45 16.60 18.33
CA LYS A 96 41.91 16.58 16.96
C LYS A 96 41.99 15.15 16.39
N ARG A 97 41.06 14.28 16.77
CA ARG A 97 40.89 12.97 16.14
C ARG A 97 40.28 13.15 14.74
N VAL A 98 40.97 12.60 13.75
CA VAL A 98 40.46 12.32 12.40
C VAL A 98 39.09 11.63 12.50
N GLY A 99 38.09 12.21 11.84
CA GLY A 99 36.68 11.91 12.02
C GLY A 99 36.30 10.46 11.69
N SER A 100 35.61 9.80 12.62
CA SER A 100 34.77 8.66 12.31
C SER A 100 33.44 9.19 11.78
N GLY A 101 33.21 9.01 10.47
CA GLY A 101 31.95 9.37 9.82
C GLY A 101 30.79 8.60 10.42
N ASN A 102 29.73 9.33 10.76
CA ASN A 102 28.44 8.79 11.15
C ASN A 102 27.64 8.45 9.86
N PRO A 103 27.28 7.19 9.58
CA PRO A 103 26.73 6.77 8.29
C PRO A 103 25.26 7.13 8.04
N ASN A 104 24.55 7.76 8.99
CA ASN A 104 23.09 7.90 8.89
C ASN A 104 22.58 9.26 8.36
N ASN A 105 23.45 10.08 7.75
CA ASN A 105 22.97 11.30 7.09
C ASN A 105 22.76 11.01 5.59
N VAL A 106 21.56 10.56 5.25
CA VAL A 106 21.08 10.36 3.87
C VAL A 106 21.00 11.72 3.19
N SER A 107 22.14 12.16 2.67
CA SER A 107 22.23 13.28 1.75
C SER A 107 21.61 12.86 0.42
N HIS A 108 20.54 13.58 0.07
CA HIS A 108 20.10 13.88 -1.28
C HIS A 108 21.16 13.57 -2.34
N VAL A 109 20.96 12.47 -3.07
CA VAL A 109 21.77 12.09 -4.23
C VAL A 109 21.56 13.14 -5.32
N SER A 110 22.43 14.14 -5.36
CA SER A 110 22.67 14.93 -6.56
C SER A 110 23.50 14.04 -7.49
N SER A 111 22.82 13.32 -8.37
CA SER A 111 23.39 12.58 -9.49
C SER A 111 24.09 13.56 -10.46
N GLN A 112 25.32 13.95 -10.12
CA GLN A 112 26.22 14.72 -10.97
C GLN A 112 27.15 13.83 -11.82
N GLY A 113 26.97 12.51 -11.79
CA GLY A 113 27.74 11.54 -12.58
C GLY A 113 26.87 10.81 -13.60
N SER A 114 26.08 11.52 -14.41
CA SER A 114 25.40 10.89 -15.54
C SER A 114 26.37 10.84 -16.72
N PHE A 115 26.65 9.62 -17.19
CA PHE A 115 27.40 9.38 -18.41
C PHE A 115 26.71 10.09 -19.59
N PRO A 116 27.44 10.80 -20.47
CA PRO A 116 26.86 11.50 -21.62
C PRO A 116 26.06 10.57 -22.55
N GLU A 117 26.47 9.30 -22.59
CA GLU A 117 25.89 8.26 -23.43
C GLU A 117 24.49 7.84 -22.92
N GLU A 118 24.31 7.78 -21.61
CA GLU A 118 23.05 7.39 -20.97
C GLU A 118 21.98 8.48 -21.11
N LYS A 119 22.36 9.76 -21.05
CA LYS A 119 21.48 10.89 -21.38
C LYS A 119 21.00 10.87 -22.82
N LYS A 120 21.87 10.42 -23.75
CA LYS A 120 21.53 10.31 -25.16
C LYS A 120 20.52 9.17 -25.39
N ALA A 121 20.75 8.02 -24.77
CA ALA A 121 19.85 6.87 -24.82
C ALA A 121 18.46 7.19 -24.23
N ALA A 122 18.42 7.88 -23.08
CA ALA A 122 17.15 8.29 -22.46
C ALA A 122 16.37 9.27 -23.35
N LYS A 123 17.06 10.22 -23.99
CA LYS A 123 16.41 11.19 -24.90
C LYS A 123 15.88 10.51 -26.17
N GLU A 124 16.61 9.55 -26.72
CA GLU A 124 16.19 8.77 -27.89
C GLU A 124 14.97 7.89 -27.57
N TYR A 125 14.95 7.25 -26.39
CA TYR A 125 13.80 6.48 -25.94
C TYR A 125 12.53 7.32 -25.80
N VAL A 126 12.64 8.51 -25.21
CA VAL A 126 11.50 9.43 -25.07
C VAL A 126 10.99 9.89 -26.44
N ASN A 127 11.87 10.23 -27.38
CA ASN A 127 11.47 10.62 -28.74
C ASN A 127 10.76 9.48 -29.48
N ASN A 128 11.27 8.24 -29.40
CA ASN A 128 10.61 7.08 -29.99
C ASN A 128 9.21 6.82 -29.40
N LEU A 129 9.00 7.16 -28.12
CA LEU A 129 7.70 7.05 -27.47
C LEU A 129 6.70 8.07 -28.03
N TYR A 130 7.14 9.30 -28.27
CA TYR A 130 6.30 10.34 -28.88
C TYR A 130 5.91 10.00 -30.31
N ASP A 131 6.86 9.54 -31.13
CA ASP A 131 6.60 9.16 -32.53
C ASP A 131 5.63 7.98 -32.67
N LYS A 132 5.63 7.07 -31.69
CA LYS A 132 4.69 5.96 -31.65
C LYS A 132 3.27 6.44 -31.34
N ILE A 133 3.13 7.34 -30.36
CA ILE A 133 1.83 7.86 -29.94
C ILE A 133 1.19 8.71 -31.06
N THR A 134 1.98 9.53 -31.76
CA THR A 134 1.45 10.34 -32.87
C THR A 134 0.96 9.48 -34.04
N LYS A 135 1.68 8.42 -34.41
CA LYS A 135 1.19 7.48 -35.43
C LYS A 135 -0.12 6.80 -35.04
N ASP A 136 -0.24 6.37 -33.79
CA ASP A 136 -1.48 5.73 -33.29
C ASP A 136 -2.67 6.72 -33.27
N ILE A 137 -2.43 8.04 -33.18
CA ILE A 137 -3.46 9.09 -33.25
C ILE A 137 -3.89 9.33 -34.70
N ASP A 138 -2.95 9.44 -35.64
CA ASP A 138 -3.24 9.71 -37.05
C ASP A 138 -4.04 8.55 -37.70
N ASP A 139 -3.81 7.30 -37.27
CA ASP A 139 -4.59 6.14 -37.73
C ASP A 139 -6.05 6.17 -37.24
N PHE A 140 -6.38 6.98 -36.23
CA PHE A 140 -7.74 7.15 -35.70
C PHE A 140 -8.57 8.21 -36.44
N GLU A 141 -7.94 9.08 -37.24
CA GLU A 141 -8.63 10.15 -37.99
C GLU A 141 -9.11 9.75 -39.39
N ASN A 142 -8.91 8.49 -39.81
CA ASN A 142 -9.53 8.01 -41.04
C ASN A 142 -11.06 7.91 -40.89
N PRO A 143 -11.85 8.61 -41.74
CA PRO A 143 -13.30 8.61 -41.64
C PRO A 143 -13.85 7.20 -41.90
N ILE A 144 -14.70 6.77 -40.97
CA ILE A 144 -15.46 5.53 -40.98
C ILE A 144 -16.23 5.43 -42.31
N GLU A 145 -15.75 4.56 -43.20
CA GLU A 145 -16.52 4.12 -44.37
C GLU A 145 -17.84 3.47 -43.91
N GLN A 146 -18.87 3.70 -44.73
CA GLN A 146 -20.31 3.47 -44.58
C GLN A 146 -20.78 2.30 -43.66
N PRO A 147 -21.96 2.46 -43.01
CA PRO A 147 -22.53 1.43 -42.14
C PRO A 147 -22.86 0.17 -42.93
N GLU A 148 -22.08 -0.89 -42.76
CA GLU A 148 -22.43 -2.23 -43.22
C GLU A 148 -23.76 -2.66 -42.58
N GLU A 149 -24.77 -2.87 -43.41
CA GLU A 149 -26.10 -3.31 -42.98
C GLU A 149 -26.02 -4.62 -42.20
N LEU A 150 -26.65 -4.63 -41.02
CA LEU A 150 -26.69 -5.78 -40.13
C LEU A 150 -27.20 -7.04 -40.87
N PRO A 151 -26.56 -8.20 -40.68
CA PRO A 151 -26.98 -9.45 -41.31
C PRO A 151 -28.40 -9.84 -40.86
N LYS A 152 -29.27 -10.14 -41.83
CA LYS A 152 -30.67 -10.51 -41.59
C LYS A 152 -30.75 -11.76 -40.70
N LEU A 153 -31.55 -11.70 -39.63
CA LEU A 153 -31.71 -12.78 -38.63
C LEU A 153 -32.21 -14.11 -39.21
N THR A 154 -32.71 -14.12 -40.44
CA THR A 154 -33.29 -15.31 -41.09
C THR A 154 -32.25 -16.18 -41.81
N SER A 155 -30.96 -15.80 -41.84
CA SER A 155 -29.91 -16.53 -42.57
C SER A 155 -29.03 -17.41 -41.68
N PHE A 156 -29.53 -17.87 -40.53
CA PHE A 156 -28.76 -18.82 -39.71
C PHE A 156 -28.98 -20.24 -40.22
N ASP A 157 -27.97 -20.79 -40.88
CA ASP A 157 -27.95 -22.20 -41.27
C ASP A 157 -27.74 -23.11 -40.04
N ASP A 158 -28.22 -24.36 -40.13
CA ASP A 158 -28.01 -25.39 -39.09
C ASP A 158 -26.53 -25.59 -38.73
N ARG A 159 -25.64 -25.36 -39.71
CA ARG A 159 -24.19 -25.41 -39.53
C ARG A 159 -23.70 -24.33 -38.56
N ASP A 160 -24.26 -23.13 -38.64
CA ASP A 160 -23.92 -22.04 -37.73
C ASP A 160 -24.41 -22.35 -36.33
N MET A 161 -25.62 -22.90 -36.20
CA MET A 161 -26.19 -23.33 -34.92
C MET A 161 -25.30 -24.38 -34.23
N GLN A 162 -24.80 -25.38 -34.96
CA GLN A 162 -23.85 -26.36 -34.42
C GLN A 162 -22.53 -25.73 -33.94
N ASN A 163 -22.00 -24.76 -34.68
CA ASN A 163 -20.79 -24.04 -34.29
C ASN A 163 -21.01 -23.23 -33.00
N ILE A 164 -22.16 -22.59 -32.87
CA ILE A 164 -22.54 -21.81 -31.68
C ILE A 164 -22.63 -22.73 -30.46
N ILE A 165 -23.29 -23.88 -30.59
CA ILE A 165 -23.41 -24.89 -29.53
C ILE A 165 -22.02 -25.38 -29.10
N LYS A 166 -21.12 -25.66 -30.05
CA LYS A 166 -19.75 -26.10 -29.75
C LYS A 166 -18.94 -25.04 -29.00
N ILE A 167 -19.05 -23.76 -29.40
CA ILE A 167 -18.39 -22.64 -28.72
C ILE A 167 -18.91 -22.50 -27.29
N GLN A 168 -20.23 -22.54 -27.10
CA GLN A 168 -20.84 -22.45 -25.77
C GLN A 168 -20.45 -23.62 -24.87
N ALA A 169 -20.41 -24.84 -25.40
CA ALA A 169 -19.97 -26.03 -24.67
C ALA A 169 -18.50 -25.92 -24.24
N ALA A 170 -17.61 -25.48 -25.15
CA ALA A 170 -16.20 -25.29 -24.84
C ALA A 170 -15.97 -24.19 -23.77
N ALA A 171 -16.70 -23.08 -23.86
CA ALA A 171 -16.65 -21.99 -22.88
C ALA A 171 -17.10 -22.46 -21.49
N LYS A 172 -18.25 -23.16 -21.40
CA LYS A 172 -18.72 -23.77 -20.15
C LYS A 172 -17.70 -24.75 -19.57
N GLY A 173 -17.11 -25.61 -20.41
CA GLY A 173 -16.07 -26.55 -19.98
C GLY A 173 -14.80 -25.86 -19.45
N LYS A 174 -14.42 -24.70 -20.00
CA LYS A 174 -13.27 -23.91 -19.48
C LYS A 174 -13.58 -23.31 -18.11
N ILE A 175 -14.80 -22.79 -17.91
CA ILE A 175 -15.22 -22.22 -16.63
C ILE A 175 -15.21 -23.28 -15.53
N VAL A 176 -15.72 -24.49 -15.80
CA VAL A 176 -15.73 -25.59 -14.84
C VAL A 176 -14.31 -26.01 -14.47
N ARG A 177 -13.41 -26.20 -15.44
CA ARG A 177 -12.00 -26.54 -15.17
C ARG A 177 -11.29 -25.48 -14.33
N ASN A 178 -11.54 -24.21 -14.59
CA ASN A 178 -10.95 -23.12 -13.80
C ASN A 178 -11.45 -23.13 -12.35
N LYS A 179 -12.73 -23.44 -12.11
CA LYS A 179 -13.28 -23.59 -10.74
C LYS A 179 -12.62 -24.75 -10.01
N VAL A 180 -12.56 -25.94 -10.63
CA VAL A 180 -11.91 -27.12 -10.03
C VAL A 180 -10.44 -26.85 -9.70
N ASN A 181 -9.69 -26.20 -10.60
CA ASN A 181 -8.31 -25.82 -10.33
C ASN A 181 -8.17 -24.81 -9.20
N LYS A 182 -9.13 -23.89 -9.05
CA LYS A 182 -9.15 -22.91 -7.96
C LYS A 182 -9.44 -23.59 -6.62
N ASP A 183 -10.40 -24.50 -6.59
CA ASP A 183 -10.77 -25.24 -5.39
C ASP A 183 -9.62 -26.18 -4.94
N GLN A 184 -8.94 -26.84 -5.89
CA GLN A 184 -7.74 -27.65 -5.60
C GLN A 184 -6.54 -26.82 -5.12
N LYS A 185 -6.39 -25.58 -5.57
CA LYS A 185 -5.34 -24.67 -5.05
C LYS A 185 -5.67 -24.22 -3.64
N LYS A 186 -6.93 -23.86 -3.39
CA LYS A 186 -7.39 -23.44 -2.07
C LYS A 186 -7.19 -24.55 -1.03
N SER A 187 -7.53 -25.79 -1.37
CA SER A 187 -7.30 -26.92 -0.46
C SER A 187 -5.81 -27.16 -0.15
N LYS A 188 -4.89 -26.83 -1.07
CA LYS A 188 -3.44 -26.96 -0.80
C LYS A 188 -2.91 -25.83 0.08
N GLU A 189 -3.45 -24.61 -0.07
CA GLU A 189 -3.09 -23.48 0.79
C GLU A 189 -3.63 -23.67 2.21
N ASP A 190 -4.86 -24.17 2.35
CA ASP A 190 -5.47 -24.44 3.66
C ASP A 190 -4.69 -25.53 4.43
N VAL A 191 -4.18 -26.56 3.75
CA VAL A 191 -3.32 -27.59 4.36
C VAL A 191 -1.98 -27.00 4.81
N LYS A 192 -1.35 -26.15 3.98
CA LYS A 192 -0.07 -25.52 4.30
C LYS A 192 -0.17 -24.55 5.48
N GLN A 193 -1.27 -23.81 5.60
CA GLN A 193 -1.51 -22.94 6.75
C GLN A 193 -1.71 -23.75 8.03
N LYS A 194 -2.37 -24.91 7.94
CA LYS A 194 -2.56 -25.78 9.10
C LYS A 194 -1.26 -26.38 9.62
N GLU A 195 -0.38 -26.84 8.72
CA GLU A 195 0.97 -27.31 9.10
C GLU A 195 1.79 -26.21 9.80
N GLN A 196 1.74 -24.96 9.32
CA GLN A 196 2.43 -23.84 9.99
C GLN A 196 1.86 -23.51 11.37
N ILE A 197 0.54 -23.62 11.56
CA ILE A 197 -0.08 -23.37 12.86
C ILE A 197 0.31 -24.47 13.85
N ASP A 198 0.34 -25.73 13.41
CA ASP A 198 0.72 -26.86 14.25
C ASP A 198 2.21 -26.75 14.67
N GLU A 199 3.12 -26.35 13.77
CA GLU A 199 4.54 -26.07 14.10
C GLU A 199 4.70 -24.93 15.13
N GLN A 200 3.95 -23.83 14.97
CA GLN A 200 4.00 -22.71 15.91
C GLN A 200 3.44 -23.08 17.29
N GLN A 201 2.44 -23.96 17.36
CA GLN A 201 1.89 -24.43 18.63
C GLN A 201 2.87 -25.34 19.36
N GLU A 202 3.60 -26.22 18.66
CA GLU A 202 4.66 -27.04 19.26
C GLU A 202 5.81 -26.17 19.82
N GLU A 203 6.22 -25.12 19.11
CA GLU A 203 7.28 -24.21 19.55
C GLU A 203 6.86 -23.44 20.82
N VAL A 204 5.62 -22.94 20.88
CA VAL A 204 5.08 -22.27 22.08
C VAL A 204 5.01 -23.22 23.27
N MET A 205 4.66 -24.48 23.05
CA MET A 205 4.59 -25.49 24.12
C MET A 205 5.98 -25.86 24.66
N GLN A 206 7.00 -25.89 23.79
CA GLN A 206 8.40 -26.09 24.21
C GLN A 206 8.89 -24.92 25.07
N ILE A 207 8.64 -23.68 24.66
CA ILE A 207 9.06 -22.48 25.41
C ILE A 207 8.43 -22.48 26.82
N GLN A 208 7.13 -22.81 26.94
CA GLN A 208 6.47 -22.88 28.26
C GLN A 208 7.07 -23.96 29.17
N ASN A 209 7.48 -25.11 28.62
CA ASN A 209 8.11 -26.16 29.41
C ASN A 209 9.54 -25.77 29.86
N GLU A 210 10.31 -25.08 29.00
CA GLU A 210 11.63 -24.56 29.38
C GLU A 210 11.54 -23.48 30.46
N GLU A 211 10.54 -22.59 30.40
CA GLU A 211 10.32 -21.58 31.46
C GLU A 211 9.96 -22.22 32.80
N GLN A 212 9.16 -23.30 32.82
CA GLN A 212 8.82 -24.03 34.04
C GLN A 212 10.05 -24.74 34.65
N GLN A 213 10.95 -25.27 33.83
CA GLN A 213 12.22 -25.83 34.31
C GLN A 213 13.13 -24.75 34.93
N GLN A 214 13.26 -23.59 34.29
CA GLN A 214 14.09 -22.50 34.81
C GLN A 214 13.58 -21.95 36.15
N MET A 215 12.25 -21.89 36.35
CA MET A 215 11.69 -21.44 37.64
C MET A 215 11.97 -22.43 38.78
N GLY A 216 11.99 -23.73 38.51
CA GLY A 216 12.34 -24.75 39.51
C GLY A 216 13.79 -24.61 40.01
N ASP A 217 14.73 -24.35 39.10
CA ASP A 217 16.15 -24.19 39.44
C ASP A 217 16.41 -22.93 40.29
N VAL A 218 15.61 -21.86 40.11
CA VAL A 218 15.73 -20.63 40.90
C VAL A 218 15.21 -20.81 42.33
N GLU A 219 14.14 -21.58 42.52
CA GLU A 219 13.64 -21.91 43.86
C GLU A 219 14.64 -22.76 44.65
N GLU A 220 15.29 -23.74 44.02
CA GLU A 220 16.29 -24.58 44.67
C GLU A 220 17.52 -23.78 45.13
N GLN A 221 17.99 -22.83 44.32
CA GLN A 221 19.10 -21.94 44.71
C GLN A 221 18.71 -20.99 45.85
N GLY A 222 17.46 -20.51 45.88
CA GLY A 222 16.96 -19.67 46.97
C GLY A 222 16.93 -20.40 48.32
N VAL A 223 16.49 -21.67 48.34
CA VAL A 223 16.44 -22.47 49.58
C VAL A 223 17.83 -22.73 50.14
N LEU A 224 18.81 -23.06 49.28
CA LEU A 224 20.21 -23.27 49.70
C LEU A 224 20.86 -22.00 50.26
N GLN A 225 20.55 -20.84 49.68
CA GLN A 225 21.09 -19.57 50.17
C GLN A 225 20.49 -19.18 51.54
N THR A 226 19.22 -19.53 51.78
CA THR A 226 18.54 -19.25 53.05
C THR A 226 19.09 -20.12 54.19
N GLN A 227 19.34 -21.42 53.95
CA GLN A 227 19.96 -22.31 54.93
C GLN A 227 21.40 -21.89 55.30
N LEU A 228 22.15 -21.34 54.34
CA LEU A 228 23.49 -20.80 54.60
C LEU A 228 23.47 -19.56 55.50
N ILE A 229 22.44 -18.73 55.41
CA ILE A 229 22.31 -17.52 56.25
C ILE A 229 21.92 -17.90 57.68
N GLU A 230 20.98 -18.83 57.86
CA GLU A 230 20.54 -19.29 59.18
C GLU A 230 21.68 -20.00 59.95
N GLY A 231 22.48 -20.83 59.27
CA GLY A 231 23.62 -21.50 59.91
C GLY A 231 24.72 -20.55 60.39
N VAL A 232 24.88 -19.37 59.76
CA VAL A 232 25.85 -18.36 60.20
C VAL A 232 25.33 -17.56 61.40
N GLN A 233 24.01 -17.42 61.55
CA GLN A 233 23.40 -16.73 62.69
C GLN A 233 23.43 -17.56 63.98
N GLU A 234 23.30 -18.88 63.90
CA GLU A 234 23.39 -19.75 65.08
C GLU A 234 24.82 -19.79 65.67
N GLN A 235 25.86 -19.76 64.84
CA GLN A 235 27.24 -19.74 65.32
C GLN A 235 27.61 -18.44 66.05
N ALA A 236 26.91 -17.34 65.79
CA ALA A 236 27.15 -16.06 66.46
C ALA A 236 26.51 -15.97 67.86
N GLN A 237 25.61 -16.88 68.24
CA GLN A 237 24.95 -16.90 69.55
C GLN A 237 25.62 -17.84 70.57
N GLU A 238 26.52 -18.74 70.14
CA GLU A 238 27.27 -19.63 71.04
C GLU A 238 28.58 -19.03 71.57
N GLU A 239 29.02 -17.86 71.08
CA GLU A 239 30.26 -17.19 71.53
C GLU A 239 30.07 -16.07 72.58
N GLU A 240 28.86 -15.86 73.10
CA GLU A 240 28.56 -14.86 74.16
C GLU A 240 28.23 -15.52 75.51
#